data_AF-A0A6P5K053-F1
#
_entry.id   AF-A0A6P5K053-F1
#
_cell.length_a   1.000
_cell.length_b   1.000
_cell.length_c   1.000
_cell.angle_alpha   90.00
_cell.angle_beta   90.00
_cell.angle_gamma   90.00
#
_symmetry.space_group_name_H-M   'P 1'
#
loop_
_entity.id
_entity.type
_entity.pdbx_description
1 polymer ?
#
loop_
_entity_poly.entity_id
_entity_poly.type
_entity_poly.pdbx_seq_one_letter_code
_entity_poly.pdbx_strand_id
1 'polypeptide(L)'
;MAEQMRGWSLSFSGCGFMGFYYVGVTQCLSEHAPQLLRDAPKILGASGGALHCVTFLCGISLEHRLQILMDLVRSARKRNIGVLHPSFNLFTHIRDGLNEILPSNAHKLVSGKVVISLTRVSDGKNVLVSDFDSKEEIIDALVCSCFIPFYCGLIPPTFRGVRYVDGGVSNNVPLIDASTTITISPFYGEHDICPKVKSTNFLHVNLTNMSFRLCSGNFYLAARALFPPEQKVLGEICLRGYLDALRFLEEKALQKSLKEKGGYLAKILNCFPVRIISYMMLPCTLPVESVIFVGQRLLRWFPDMPDDLEWLQWAAYKIFRLA
;
A
#
# COMPACT_ATOMS: atom_id res chain seq x y z
N MET A 1 -14.88 -6.89 7.05
CA MET A 1 -13.72 -6.14 6.50
C MET A 1 -12.49 -7.03 6.51
N ALA A 2 -12.10 -7.49 7.70
CA ALA A 2 -11.21 -8.60 8.00
C ALA A 2 -11.12 -9.74 6.96
N GLU A 3 -12.27 -10.30 6.57
CA GLU A 3 -12.32 -11.51 5.74
C GLU A 3 -11.93 -11.29 4.27
N GLN A 4 -12.12 -10.09 3.72
CA GLN A 4 -11.85 -9.83 2.30
C GLN A 4 -10.37 -9.56 2.01
N MET A 5 -9.66 -9.01 3.00
CA MET A 5 -8.21 -8.82 2.98
C MET A 5 -7.48 -9.91 3.76
N ARG A 6 -8.20 -10.98 4.16
CA ARG A 6 -7.60 -12.14 4.81
C ARG A 6 -6.66 -12.79 3.81
N GLY A 7 -5.42 -13.04 4.24
CA GLY A 7 -4.40 -13.56 3.34
C GLY A 7 -3.76 -12.50 2.44
N TRP A 8 -3.96 -11.20 2.70
CA TRP A 8 -3.15 -10.17 2.04
C TRP A 8 -1.81 -10.00 2.75
N SER A 9 -0.77 -9.72 1.98
CA SER A 9 0.57 -9.43 2.51
C SER A 9 0.67 -7.98 2.96
N LEU A 10 1.67 -7.67 3.78
CA LEU A 10 1.95 -6.29 4.23
C LEU A 10 3.37 -5.90 3.81
N SER A 11 3.54 -4.73 3.20
CA SER A 11 4.85 -4.21 2.81
C SER A 11 5.18 -2.91 3.54
N PHE A 12 6.22 -2.93 4.35
CA PHE A 12 6.70 -1.81 5.14
C PHE A 12 7.90 -1.16 4.47
N SER A 13 7.78 0.13 4.16
CA SER A 13 8.85 0.82 3.46
C SER A 13 10.10 1.05 4.34
N GLY A 14 11.23 1.44 3.75
CA GLY A 14 12.31 2.04 4.55
C GLY A 14 11.82 3.28 5.29
N CYS A 15 12.25 3.46 6.54
CA CYS A 15 11.82 4.57 7.40
C CYS A 15 12.93 5.23 8.23
N GLY A 16 14.13 4.64 8.26
CA GLY A 16 15.20 5.06 9.19
C GLY A 16 14.71 5.17 10.63
N PHE A 17 14.98 6.29 11.30
CA PHE A 17 14.56 6.55 12.69
C PHE A 17 13.04 6.74 12.88
N MET A 18 12.24 6.70 11.82
CA MET A 18 10.78 6.81 11.91
C MET A 18 10.06 5.50 12.25
N GLY A 19 10.77 4.47 12.75
CA GLY A 19 10.19 3.17 13.08
C GLY A 19 8.99 3.22 14.05
N PHE A 20 8.86 4.29 14.85
CA PHE A 20 7.71 4.57 15.69
C PHE A 20 6.38 4.64 14.90
N TYR A 21 6.42 5.08 13.63
CA TYR A 21 5.23 5.09 12.76
C TYR A 21 4.67 3.68 12.61
N TYR A 22 5.54 2.70 12.37
CA TYR A 22 5.13 1.31 12.21
C TYR A 22 4.65 0.67 13.52
N VAL A 23 5.19 1.09 14.65
CA VAL A 23 4.65 0.69 15.96
C VAL A 23 3.19 1.13 16.10
N GLY A 24 2.88 2.39 15.76
CA GLY A 24 1.50 2.89 15.75
C GLY A 24 0.59 2.14 14.79
N VAL A 25 1.06 1.91 13.55
CA VAL A 25 0.31 1.16 12.53
C VAL A 25 -0.01 -0.26 13.03
N THR A 26 1.00 -1.01 13.46
CA THR A 26 0.81 -2.40 13.89
C THR A 26 0.00 -2.52 15.18
N GLN A 27 0.08 -1.53 16.08
CA GLN A 27 -0.80 -1.46 17.26
C GLN A 27 -2.26 -1.31 16.83
N CYS A 28 -2.58 -0.36 15.95
CA CYS A 28 -3.94 -0.17 15.44
C CYS A 28 -4.46 -1.43 14.74
N LEU A 29 -3.65 -2.02 13.86
CA LEU A 29 -4.03 -3.25 13.16
C LEU A 29 -4.22 -4.43 14.13
N SER A 30 -3.43 -4.52 15.21
CA SER A 30 -3.59 -5.57 16.23
C SER A 30 -4.91 -5.42 17.01
N GLU A 31 -5.32 -4.18 17.30
CA GLU A 31 -6.55 -3.90 18.04
C GLU A 31 -7.80 -4.07 17.18
N HIS A 32 -7.79 -3.56 15.95
CA HIS A 32 -9.00 -3.43 15.11
C HIS A 32 -9.11 -4.48 14.01
N ALA A 33 -7.99 -5.09 13.61
CA ALA A 33 -7.96 -6.03 12.50
C ALA A 33 -6.84 -7.10 12.61
N PRO A 34 -6.72 -7.83 13.75
CA PRO A 34 -5.57 -8.68 14.05
C PRO A 34 -5.33 -9.79 13.01
N GLN A 35 -6.38 -10.25 12.34
CA GLN A 35 -6.28 -11.22 11.23
C GLN A 35 -5.42 -10.72 10.06
N LEU A 36 -5.33 -9.40 9.81
CA LEU A 36 -4.48 -8.86 8.74
C LEU A 36 -3.00 -9.11 9.04
N LEU A 37 -2.60 -9.08 10.31
CA LEU A 37 -1.23 -9.34 10.73
C LEU A 37 -0.98 -10.85 10.86
N ARG A 38 -1.89 -11.56 11.52
CA ARG A 38 -1.75 -13.00 11.81
C ARG A 38 -1.79 -13.85 10.53
N ASP A 39 -2.76 -13.58 9.66
CA ASP A 39 -3.04 -14.42 8.49
C ASP A 39 -2.30 -13.92 7.23
N ALA A 40 -1.49 -12.86 7.31
CA ALA A 40 -0.70 -12.35 6.18
C ALA A 40 0.27 -13.40 5.64
N PRO A 41 0.26 -13.76 4.35
CA PRO A 41 1.17 -14.78 3.82
C PRO A 41 2.63 -14.33 3.88
N LYS A 42 2.88 -13.05 3.59
CA LYS A 42 4.20 -12.43 3.65
C LYS A 42 4.14 -11.08 4.37
N ILE A 43 5.20 -10.78 5.10
CA ILE A 43 5.47 -9.46 5.66
C ILE A 43 6.79 -8.97 5.10
N LEU A 44 6.74 -7.97 4.23
CA LEU A 44 7.88 -7.48 3.47
C LEU A 44 8.41 -6.18 4.08
N GLY A 45 9.73 -5.99 4.02
CA GLY A 45 10.35 -4.79 4.56
C GLY A 45 11.66 -4.41 3.88
N ALA A 46 11.93 -3.11 3.83
CA ALA A 46 13.24 -2.56 3.50
C ALA A 46 13.74 -1.72 4.68
N SER A 47 15.05 -1.75 4.96
CA SER A 47 15.68 -0.87 5.96
C SER A 47 14.96 -0.93 7.32
N GLY A 48 14.66 0.23 7.93
CA GLY A 48 13.90 0.31 9.18
C GLY A 48 12.54 -0.42 9.15
N GLY A 49 11.91 -0.58 7.98
CA GLY A 49 10.72 -1.42 7.81
C GLY A 49 11.02 -2.89 8.02
N ALA A 50 12.14 -3.40 7.51
CA ALA A 50 12.57 -4.78 7.73
C ALA A 50 12.87 -5.06 9.21
N LEU A 51 13.54 -4.13 9.90
CA LEU A 51 13.78 -4.21 11.35
C LEU A 51 12.46 -4.34 12.11
N HIS A 52 11.47 -3.52 11.76
CA HIS A 52 10.15 -3.58 12.37
C HIS A 52 9.47 -4.94 12.11
N CYS A 53 9.49 -5.43 10.86
CA CYS A 53 8.88 -6.71 10.50
C CYS A 53 9.44 -7.88 11.32
N VAL A 54 10.77 -7.98 11.42
CA VAL A 54 11.44 -9.07 12.15
C VAL A 54 11.17 -8.97 13.64
N THR A 55 11.34 -7.79 14.25
CA THR A 55 11.10 -7.61 15.69
C THR A 55 9.64 -7.82 16.08
N PHE A 56 8.70 -7.43 15.21
CA PHE A 56 7.28 -7.68 15.39
C PHE A 56 6.96 -9.19 15.37
N LEU A 57 7.42 -9.92 14.35
CA LEU A 57 7.15 -11.36 14.21
C LEU A 57 7.91 -12.24 15.22
N CYS A 58 9.04 -11.78 15.74
CA CYS A 58 9.73 -12.46 16.83
C CYS A 58 9.01 -12.32 18.19
N GLY A 59 7.88 -11.61 18.24
CA GLY A 59 7.07 -11.50 19.46
C GLY A 59 7.68 -10.60 20.54
N ILE A 60 8.61 -9.71 20.18
CA ILE A 60 9.16 -8.72 21.12
C ILE A 60 8.02 -7.83 21.61
N SER A 61 7.89 -7.61 22.92
CA SER A 61 6.76 -6.82 23.48
C SER A 61 6.76 -5.38 22.95
N LEU A 62 5.58 -4.73 22.97
CA LEU A 62 5.43 -3.35 22.53
C LEU A 62 6.37 -2.41 23.30
N GLU A 63 6.43 -2.55 24.62
CA GLU A 63 7.24 -1.74 25.52
C GLU A 63 8.72 -1.90 25.18
N HIS A 64 9.17 -3.14 24.98
CA HIS A 64 10.56 -3.42 24.65
C HIS A 64 10.91 -2.87 23.26
N ARG A 65 10.04 -3.02 22.24
CA ARG A 65 10.25 -2.42 20.92
C ARG A 65 10.38 -0.90 20.99
N LEU A 66 9.52 -0.23 21.76
CA LEU A 66 9.58 1.21 21.97
C LEU A 66 10.87 1.62 22.69
N GLN A 67 11.27 0.86 23.71
CA GLN A 67 12.50 1.11 24.45
C GLN A 67 13.74 1.00 23.55
N ILE A 68 13.83 -0.04 22.71
CA ILE A 68 14.93 -0.23 21.74
C ILE A 68 15.02 0.96 20.78
N LEU A 69 13.89 1.38 20.20
CA LEU A 69 13.85 2.53 19.31
C LEU A 69 14.27 3.83 20.03
N MET A 70 13.83 4.01 21.28
CA MET A 70 14.19 5.16 22.09
C MET A 70 15.67 5.17 22.47
N ASP A 71 16.27 4.02 22.78
CA ASP A 71 17.68 3.92 23.11
C ASP A 71 18.56 4.16 21.88
N LEU A 72 18.13 3.68 20.70
CA LEU A 72 18.77 4.01 19.45
C LEU A 72 18.74 5.53 19.17
N VAL A 73 17.60 6.18 19.38
CA VAL A 73 17.46 7.65 19.26
C VAL A 73 18.34 8.38 20.28
N ARG A 74 18.34 7.97 21.55
CA ARG A 74 19.13 8.60 22.61
C ARG A 74 20.63 8.51 22.29
N SER A 75 21.10 7.33 21.90
CA SER A 75 22.49 7.10 21.50
C SER A 75 22.88 7.96 20.30
N ALA A 76 22.01 8.04 19.29
CA ALA A 76 22.19 8.88 18.12
C ALA A 76 22.18 10.38 18.41
N ARG A 77 21.54 10.83 19.50
CA ARG A 77 21.46 12.25 19.89
C ARG A 77 22.44 12.66 21.01
N LYS A 78 23.19 11.72 21.59
CA LYS A 78 24.00 11.94 22.80
C LYS A 78 25.16 12.94 22.63
N ARG A 79 25.62 13.20 21.40
CA ARG A 79 26.82 14.01 21.11
C ARG A 79 26.49 15.23 20.24
N ASN A 80 27.38 16.24 20.27
CA ASN A 80 27.14 17.60 19.73
C ASN A 80 26.91 17.68 18.20
N ILE A 81 27.09 16.57 17.46
CA ILE A 81 26.79 16.43 16.03
C ILE A 81 25.92 15.18 15.73
N GLY A 82 25.32 14.61 16.78
CA GLY A 82 24.40 13.48 16.72
C GLY A 82 24.96 12.26 15.98
N VAL A 83 24.21 11.82 14.96
CA VAL A 83 24.55 10.68 14.10
C VAL A 83 25.80 10.87 13.26
N LEU A 84 26.23 12.12 13.04
CA LEU A 84 27.45 12.44 12.28
C LEU A 84 28.72 12.35 13.16
N HIS A 85 28.57 12.06 14.45
CA HIS A 85 29.69 11.94 15.36
C HIS A 85 30.55 10.71 15.00
N PRO A 86 31.89 10.83 14.85
CA PRO A 86 32.75 9.70 14.48
C PRO A 86 32.66 8.47 15.41
N SER A 87 32.27 8.69 16.66
CA SER A 87 32.06 7.60 17.63
C SER A 87 30.67 6.94 17.56
N PHE A 88 29.75 7.47 16.77
CA PHE A 88 28.44 6.88 16.56
C PHE A 88 28.48 6.03 15.30
N ASN A 89 28.52 4.71 15.50
CA ASN A 89 28.43 3.76 14.41
C ASN A 89 27.02 3.13 14.45
N LEU A 90 26.13 3.61 13.57
CA LEU A 90 24.76 3.10 13.47
C LEU A 90 24.74 1.59 13.18
N PHE A 91 25.68 1.13 12.36
CA PHE A 91 25.81 -0.26 11.99
C PHE A 91 26.14 -1.16 13.19
N THR A 92 27.07 -0.75 14.06
CA THR A 92 27.40 -1.48 15.29
C THR A 92 26.19 -1.49 16.24
N HIS A 93 25.51 -0.35 16.44
CA HIS A 93 24.33 -0.28 17.31
C HIS A 93 23.19 -1.19 16.82
N ILE A 94 22.94 -1.23 15.51
CA ILE A 94 21.91 -2.12 14.95
C ILE A 94 22.31 -3.58 15.17
N ARG A 95 23.55 -3.97 14.85
CA ARG A 95 23.99 -5.37 15.02
C ARG A 95 23.95 -5.80 16.48
N ASP A 96 24.48 -5.00 17.40
CA ASP A 96 24.54 -5.34 18.82
C ASP A 96 23.14 -5.42 19.43
N GLY A 97 22.29 -4.42 19.12
CA GLY A 97 20.90 -4.42 19.56
C GLY A 97 20.12 -5.63 19.03
N LEU A 98 20.28 -5.99 17.75
CA LEU A 98 19.64 -7.19 17.20
C LEU A 98 20.14 -8.49 17.85
N ASN A 99 21.43 -8.56 18.18
CA ASN A 99 21.99 -9.71 18.89
C ASN A 99 21.42 -9.86 20.30
N GLU A 100 21.16 -8.76 21.01
CA GLU A 100 20.58 -8.77 22.34
C GLU A 100 19.10 -9.18 22.32
N ILE A 101 18.32 -8.63 21.38
CA ILE A 101 16.85 -8.72 21.43
C ILE A 101 16.31 -9.94 20.70
N LEU A 102 16.97 -10.42 19.64
CA LEU A 102 16.42 -11.51 18.84
C LEU A 102 16.61 -12.85 19.55
N PRO A 103 15.54 -13.67 19.67
CA PRO A 103 15.64 -14.98 20.27
C PRO A 103 16.50 -15.90 19.40
N SER A 104 17.12 -16.92 20.00
CA SER A 104 17.99 -17.86 19.28
C SER A 104 17.27 -18.61 18.15
N ASN A 105 15.96 -18.83 18.28
CA ASN A 105 15.12 -19.47 17.27
C ASN A 105 14.47 -18.49 16.28
N ALA A 106 14.90 -17.22 16.21
CA ALA A 106 14.29 -16.20 15.36
C ALA A 106 14.12 -16.65 13.89
N HIS A 107 15.08 -17.38 13.33
CA HIS A 107 15.03 -17.89 11.96
C HIS A 107 13.83 -18.81 11.72
N LYS A 108 13.42 -19.60 12.70
CA LYS A 108 12.23 -20.46 12.62
C LYS A 108 10.92 -19.66 12.63
N LEU A 109 10.94 -18.46 13.23
CA LEU A 109 9.76 -17.60 13.32
C LEU A 109 9.55 -16.77 12.04
N VAL A 110 10.65 -16.36 11.38
CA VAL A 110 10.58 -15.41 10.26
C VAL A 110 10.87 -16.01 8.90
N SER A 111 11.61 -17.13 8.81
CA SER A 111 11.94 -17.77 7.52
C SER A 111 10.65 -18.20 6.80
N GLY A 112 10.57 -17.86 5.51
CA GLY A 112 9.39 -18.05 4.68
C GLY A 112 8.24 -17.07 4.95
N LYS A 113 8.25 -16.30 6.04
CA LYS A 113 7.20 -15.33 6.39
C LYS A 113 7.63 -13.88 6.13
N VAL A 114 8.85 -13.52 6.51
CA VAL A 114 9.44 -12.20 6.27
C VAL A 114 10.16 -12.18 4.93
N VAL A 115 10.08 -11.05 4.23
CA VAL A 115 10.86 -10.78 3.03
C VAL A 115 11.67 -9.51 3.24
N ILE A 116 12.99 -9.60 3.17
CA ILE A 116 13.92 -8.48 3.36
C ILE A 116 14.43 -8.01 2.00
N SER A 117 14.26 -6.72 1.71
CA SER A 117 14.81 -6.06 0.53
C SER A 117 16.28 -5.70 0.74
N LEU A 118 17.15 -6.10 -0.20
CA LEU A 118 18.58 -5.81 -0.21
C LEU A 118 18.98 -5.23 -1.57
N THR A 119 19.93 -4.30 -1.60
CA THR A 119 20.50 -3.81 -2.86
C THR A 119 21.90 -4.37 -3.04
N ARG A 120 22.13 -5.20 -4.05
CA ARG A 120 23.43 -5.82 -4.31
C ARG A 120 24.42 -4.81 -4.87
N VAL A 121 25.63 -4.76 -4.30
CA VAL A 121 26.64 -3.74 -4.68
C VAL A 121 27.19 -3.95 -6.09
N SER A 122 27.39 -5.21 -6.51
CA SER A 122 28.09 -5.52 -7.76
C SER A 122 27.35 -5.08 -9.01
N ASP A 123 26.01 -5.02 -8.97
CA ASP A 123 25.18 -4.70 -10.14
C ASP A 123 23.97 -3.79 -9.82
N GLY A 124 23.85 -3.31 -8.57
CA GLY A 124 22.76 -2.44 -8.13
C GLY A 124 21.38 -3.11 -8.10
N LYS A 125 21.29 -4.42 -8.34
CA LYS A 125 20.01 -5.13 -8.42
C LYS A 125 19.42 -5.36 -7.04
N ASN A 126 18.10 -5.30 -6.96
CA ASN A 126 17.37 -5.68 -5.77
C ASN A 126 17.36 -7.21 -5.60
N VAL A 127 17.52 -7.66 -4.36
CA VAL A 127 17.40 -9.06 -3.96
C VAL A 127 16.41 -9.12 -2.80
N LEU A 128 15.36 -9.93 -2.97
CA LEU A 128 14.38 -10.22 -1.92
C LEU A 128 14.74 -11.55 -1.26
N VAL A 129 15.09 -11.51 0.02
CA VAL A 129 15.49 -12.70 0.78
C VAL A 129 14.38 -13.05 1.76
N SER A 130 14.01 -14.33 1.83
CA SER A 130 12.98 -14.79 2.78
C SER A 130 13.36 -16.05 3.56
N ASP A 131 14.41 -16.74 3.14
CA ASP A 131 14.95 -17.93 3.78
C ASP A 131 16.14 -17.57 4.67
N PHE A 132 16.11 -18.07 5.90
CA PHE A 132 17.17 -17.89 6.89
C PHE A 132 17.42 -19.19 7.66
N ASP A 133 18.69 -19.55 7.81
CA ASP A 133 19.10 -20.79 8.49
C ASP A 133 19.49 -20.55 9.97
N SER A 134 19.79 -19.30 10.34
CA SER A 134 20.20 -18.94 11.69
C SER A 134 19.78 -17.53 12.10
N LYS A 135 19.87 -17.22 13.40
CA LYS A 135 19.65 -15.86 13.92
C LYS A 135 20.66 -14.88 13.28
N GLU A 136 21.90 -15.32 13.13
CA GLU A 136 23.01 -14.55 12.58
C GLU A 136 22.75 -14.18 11.11
N GLU A 137 22.20 -15.09 10.30
CA GLU A 137 21.82 -14.79 8.92
C GLU A 137 20.77 -13.66 8.84
N ILE A 138 19.78 -13.65 9.73
CA ILE A 138 18.77 -12.58 9.79
C ILE A 138 19.45 -11.25 10.14
N ILE A 139 20.34 -11.26 11.12
CA ILE A 139 21.07 -10.06 11.55
C ILE A 139 21.89 -9.51 10.39
N ASP A 140 22.63 -10.35 9.68
CA ASP A 140 23.43 -9.91 8.54
C ASP A 140 22.56 -9.37 7.41
N ALA A 141 21.41 -9.99 7.11
CA ALA A 141 20.45 -9.49 6.14
C ALA A 141 19.86 -8.13 6.55
N LEU A 142 19.42 -7.98 7.81
CA LEU A 142 18.89 -6.71 8.32
C LEU A 142 19.93 -5.60 8.32
N VAL A 143 21.14 -5.91 8.76
CA VAL A 143 22.27 -4.98 8.78
C VAL A 143 22.62 -4.53 7.36
N CYS A 144 22.63 -5.44 6.38
CA CYS A 144 22.75 -5.08 4.97
C CYS A 144 21.60 -4.18 4.50
N SER A 145 20.36 -4.53 4.83
CA SER A 145 19.14 -3.79 4.44
C SER A 145 19.08 -2.38 5.02
N CYS A 146 19.81 -2.09 6.11
CA CYS A 146 19.90 -0.78 6.75
C CYS A 146 21.20 -0.02 6.46
N PHE A 147 22.13 -0.58 5.68
CA PHE A 147 23.43 0.05 5.45
C PHE A 147 23.33 1.13 4.37
N ILE A 148 23.23 2.40 4.80
CA ILE A 148 23.28 3.56 3.89
C ILE A 148 24.76 3.94 3.69
N PRO A 149 25.30 3.87 2.46
CA PRO A 149 26.70 4.23 2.19
C PRO A 149 27.03 5.65 2.66
N PHE A 150 28.26 5.84 3.15
CA PHE A 150 28.79 7.09 3.74
C PHE A 150 28.12 7.52 5.06
N TYR A 151 26.87 7.15 5.28
CA TYR A 151 26.15 7.44 6.52
C TYR A 151 26.42 6.40 7.61
N CYS A 152 26.38 5.11 7.26
CA CYS A 152 26.67 4.01 8.19
C CYS A 152 28.15 3.58 8.20
N GLY A 153 28.92 4.02 7.21
CA GLY A 153 30.33 3.66 7.01
C GLY A 153 30.71 3.58 5.53
N LEU A 154 31.96 3.19 5.26
CA LEU A 154 32.50 3.11 3.89
C LEU A 154 32.41 1.71 3.28
N ILE A 155 32.56 0.66 4.08
CA ILE A 155 32.63 -0.72 3.61
C ILE A 155 31.26 -1.38 3.84
N PRO A 156 30.51 -1.73 2.78
CA PRO A 156 29.24 -2.41 2.94
C PRO A 156 29.41 -3.81 3.55
N PRO A 157 28.49 -4.23 4.43
CA PRO A 157 28.48 -5.58 4.98
C PRO A 157 28.19 -6.65 3.93
N THR A 158 28.36 -7.89 4.36
CA THR A 158 28.08 -9.06 3.55
C THR A 158 26.93 -9.87 4.12
N PHE A 159 26.11 -10.41 3.23
CA PHE A 159 25.15 -11.47 3.52
C PHE A 159 25.47 -12.63 2.56
N ARG A 160 25.67 -13.84 3.09
CA ARG A 160 26.09 -15.03 2.32
C ARG A 160 27.29 -14.78 1.39
N GLY A 161 28.29 -14.07 1.90
CA GLY A 161 29.53 -13.72 1.18
C GLY A 161 29.40 -12.64 0.11
N VAL A 162 28.20 -12.09 -0.14
CA VAL A 162 27.96 -11.05 -1.14
C VAL A 162 27.73 -9.70 -0.44
N ARG A 163 28.25 -8.61 -1.01
CA ARG A 163 28.09 -7.26 -0.46
C ARG A 163 26.76 -6.62 -0.84
N TYR A 164 26.11 -6.02 0.16
CA TYR A 164 24.83 -5.35 0.00
C TYR A 164 24.81 -4.00 0.71
N VAL A 165 23.95 -3.11 0.22
CA VAL A 165 23.59 -1.83 0.84
C VAL A 165 22.07 -1.79 1.05
N ASP A 166 21.60 -0.70 1.64
CA ASP A 166 20.22 -0.50 2.03
C ASP A 166 19.23 -0.89 0.91
N GLY A 167 18.22 -1.70 1.27
CA GLY A 167 17.25 -2.21 0.32
C GLY A 167 16.46 -1.12 -0.37
N GLY A 168 16.25 0.01 0.31
CA GLY A 168 15.55 1.18 -0.19
C GLY A 168 16.24 1.90 -1.34
N VAL A 169 17.53 1.62 -1.57
CA VAL A 169 18.29 2.16 -2.72
C VAL A 169 17.80 1.58 -4.05
N SER A 170 17.27 0.36 -4.06
CA SER A 170 16.73 -0.28 -5.28
C SER A 170 15.23 -0.58 -5.20
N ASN A 171 14.73 -0.94 -4.02
CA ASN A 171 13.33 -1.26 -3.78
C ASN A 171 12.93 -0.96 -2.34
N ASN A 172 12.40 0.24 -2.12
CA ASN A 172 12.04 0.75 -0.81
C ASN A 172 10.67 0.30 -0.33
N VAL A 173 9.79 -0.15 -1.22
CA VAL A 173 8.50 -0.77 -0.89
C VAL A 173 8.46 -2.14 -1.58
N PRO A 174 9.02 -3.18 -0.96
CA PRO A 174 9.08 -4.49 -1.61
C PRO A 174 7.69 -5.08 -1.86
N LEU A 175 7.41 -5.45 -3.10
CA LEU A 175 6.14 -6.04 -3.52
C LEU A 175 6.37 -7.41 -4.16
N ILE A 176 5.54 -8.39 -3.81
CA ILE A 176 5.42 -9.66 -4.54
C ILE A 176 4.22 -9.60 -5.49
N ASP A 177 3.06 -9.17 -4.99
CA ASP A 177 1.84 -8.97 -5.78
C ASP A 177 1.13 -7.69 -5.32
N ALA A 178 1.05 -6.70 -6.19
CA ALA A 178 0.42 -5.42 -5.89
C ALA A 178 -1.09 -5.53 -5.64
N SER A 179 -1.77 -6.54 -6.18
CA SER A 179 -3.22 -6.69 -6.02
C SER A 179 -3.63 -7.27 -4.66
N THR A 180 -2.68 -7.88 -3.94
CA THR A 180 -2.91 -8.56 -2.66
C THR A 180 -1.92 -8.14 -1.57
N THR A 181 -1.29 -6.97 -1.72
CA THR A 181 -0.34 -6.42 -0.73
C THR A 181 -0.79 -5.04 -0.25
N ILE A 182 -0.95 -4.89 1.06
CA ILE A 182 -1.18 -3.59 1.71
C ILE A 182 0.17 -2.90 1.86
N THR A 183 0.30 -1.68 1.34
CA THR A 183 1.52 -0.88 1.42
C THR A 183 1.49 0.11 2.58
N ILE A 184 2.54 0.12 3.39
CA ILE A 184 2.69 0.99 4.56
C ILE A 184 3.94 1.85 4.41
N SER A 185 3.77 3.16 4.50
CA SER A 185 4.88 4.11 4.42
C SER A 185 4.66 5.33 5.32
N PRO A 186 5.69 5.80 6.04
CA PRO A 186 5.60 7.01 6.85
C PRO A 186 5.67 8.30 6.01
N PHE A 187 5.84 8.19 4.68
CA PHE A 187 5.97 9.34 3.77
C PHE A 187 4.65 9.64 3.05
N TYR A 188 4.44 10.91 2.72
CA TYR A 188 3.31 11.32 1.87
C TYR A 188 3.43 10.70 0.48
N GLY A 189 2.41 9.97 0.05
CA GLY A 189 2.42 9.25 -1.22
C GLY A 189 1.12 8.53 -1.52
N GLU A 190 1.19 7.59 -2.46
CA GLU A 190 0.08 6.74 -2.90
C GLU A 190 0.13 5.34 -2.28
N HIS A 191 0.54 5.26 -1.01
CA HIS A 191 0.46 4.00 -0.26
C HIS A 191 -0.90 3.89 0.45
N ASP A 192 -1.29 2.66 0.77
CA ASP A 192 -2.54 2.34 1.44
C ASP A 192 -2.59 2.98 2.84
N ILE A 193 -1.55 2.74 3.64
CA ILE A 193 -1.37 3.32 4.96
C ILE A 193 -0.19 4.28 4.91
N CYS A 194 -0.49 5.57 4.76
CA CYS A 194 0.49 6.64 4.82
C CYS A 194 -0.16 7.97 5.24
N PRO A 195 0.63 8.97 5.65
CA PRO A 195 0.13 10.31 5.88
C PRO A 195 -0.52 10.89 4.62
N LYS A 196 -1.64 11.60 4.78
CA LYS A 196 -2.29 12.36 3.69
C LYS A 196 -2.17 13.86 3.96
N VAL A 197 -1.97 14.64 2.89
CA VAL A 197 -2.03 16.12 2.95
C VAL A 197 -3.39 16.56 2.39
N LYS A 198 -3.96 17.64 2.93
CA LYS A 198 -5.15 18.30 2.39
C LYS A 198 -4.93 19.05 1.07
N SER A 199 -3.69 19.12 0.55
CA SER A 199 -3.31 19.94 -0.60
C SER A 199 -3.49 19.20 -1.94
N THR A 200 -3.97 19.92 -2.94
CA THR A 200 -4.31 19.49 -4.30
C THR A 200 -3.12 19.33 -5.25
N ASN A 201 -1.87 19.40 -4.78
CA ASN A 201 -0.71 19.19 -5.67
C ASN A 201 -0.54 17.70 -6.00
N PHE A 202 -0.74 17.35 -7.27
CA PHE A 202 -0.70 15.97 -7.81
C PHE A 202 0.69 15.53 -8.32
N LEU A 203 1.77 16.26 -8.03
CA LEU A 203 3.10 15.88 -8.52
C LEU A 203 3.73 14.79 -7.62
N HIS A 204 3.75 13.57 -8.14
CA HIS A 204 4.37 12.40 -7.53
C HIS A 204 5.59 11.96 -8.34
N VAL A 205 6.62 11.48 -7.66
CA VAL A 205 7.78 10.82 -8.26
C VAL A 205 7.84 9.40 -7.71
N ASN A 206 7.92 8.40 -8.58
CA ASN A 206 8.23 7.05 -8.16
C ASN A 206 9.75 6.90 -8.13
N LEU A 207 10.31 6.73 -6.93
CA LEU A 207 11.73 6.47 -6.74
C LEU A 207 11.85 5.14 -6.01
N THR A 208 12.59 4.17 -6.59
CA THR A 208 12.87 2.86 -5.98
C THR A 208 11.61 2.13 -5.49
N ASN A 209 10.54 2.16 -6.31
CA ASN A 209 9.23 1.59 -5.99
C ASN A 209 8.49 2.27 -4.82
N MET A 210 8.91 3.47 -4.42
CA MET A 210 8.20 4.33 -3.48
C MET A 210 7.58 5.50 -4.24
N SER A 211 6.25 5.65 -4.16
CA SER A 211 5.59 6.89 -4.58
C SER A 211 5.90 7.99 -3.57
N PHE A 212 6.78 8.91 -3.93
CA PHE A 212 7.16 10.06 -3.13
C PHE A 212 6.49 11.33 -3.66
N ARG A 213 5.66 11.98 -2.83
CA ARG A 213 5.14 13.31 -3.17
C ARG A 213 6.23 14.37 -3.02
N LEU A 214 6.42 15.24 -4.01
CA LEU A 214 7.34 16.36 -3.91
C LEU A 214 6.70 17.48 -3.09
N CYS A 215 6.90 17.47 -1.77
CA CYS A 215 6.43 18.53 -0.87
C CYS A 215 7.39 18.76 0.30
N SER A 216 7.35 19.96 0.88
CA SER A 216 8.14 20.31 2.07
C SER A 216 7.93 19.35 3.23
N GLY A 217 6.71 18.84 3.38
CA GLY A 217 6.38 17.80 4.36
C GLY A 217 7.20 16.52 4.15
N ASN A 218 7.40 16.08 2.92
CA ASN A 218 8.18 14.88 2.65
C ASN A 218 9.69 15.09 2.77
N PHE A 219 10.21 16.25 2.39
CA PHE A 219 11.60 16.62 2.70
C PHE A 219 11.85 16.62 4.22
N TYR A 220 10.89 17.14 4.98
CA TYR A 220 10.94 17.15 6.43
C TYR A 220 10.92 15.74 7.04
N LEU A 221 10.08 14.84 6.52
CA LEU A 221 10.04 13.45 6.97
C LEU A 221 11.30 12.69 6.57
N ALA A 222 11.85 12.91 5.36
CA ALA A 222 13.11 12.32 4.93
C ALA A 222 14.28 12.76 5.82
N ALA A 223 14.32 14.06 6.18
CA ALA A 223 15.29 14.56 7.14
C ALA A 223 15.15 13.86 8.51
N ARG A 224 13.92 13.63 9.00
CA ARG A 224 13.67 12.90 10.27
C ARG A 224 13.99 11.40 10.20
N ALA A 225 13.90 10.80 9.01
CA ALA A 225 14.29 9.41 8.79
C ALA A 225 15.81 9.24 8.95
N LEU A 226 16.60 10.24 8.53
CA LEU A 226 18.05 10.24 8.69
C LEU A 226 18.50 10.78 10.06
N PHE A 227 17.90 11.88 10.51
CA PHE A 227 18.29 12.58 11.74
C PHE A 227 17.19 12.44 12.78
N PRO A 228 17.40 11.65 13.86
CA PRO A 228 16.35 11.32 14.80
C PRO A 228 15.80 12.58 15.49
N PRO A 229 14.47 12.80 15.50
CA PRO A 229 13.87 13.97 16.11
C PRO A 229 13.83 13.88 17.64
N GLU A 230 13.32 14.92 18.30
CA GLU A 230 13.10 14.90 19.76
C GLU A 230 12.08 13.84 20.18
N GLN A 231 11.99 13.54 21.48
CA GLN A 231 11.10 12.48 21.96
C GLN A 231 9.60 12.79 21.75
N LYS A 232 9.18 14.06 21.85
CA LYS A 232 7.77 14.50 21.74
C LYS A 232 7.13 14.20 20.37
N VAL A 233 7.58 14.86 19.31
CA VAL A 233 8.43 14.12 18.35
C VAL A 233 7.94 12.76 17.86
N LEU A 234 8.62 11.75 18.37
CA LEU A 234 8.43 10.34 18.09
C LEU A 234 7.05 9.85 18.54
N GLY A 235 6.52 10.38 19.64
CA GLY A 235 5.15 10.12 20.09
C GLY A 235 4.12 10.55 19.07
N GLU A 236 4.28 11.74 18.46
CA GLU A 236 3.40 12.21 17.39
C GLU A 236 3.48 11.33 16.13
N ILE A 237 4.68 10.85 15.80
CA ILE A 237 4.90 9.93 14.67
C ILE A 237 4.18 8.60 14.91
N CYS A 238 4.27 8.06 16.14
CA CYS A 238 3.55 6.85 16.55
C CYS A 238 2.03 7.04 16.45
N LEU A 239 1.49 8.09 17.07
CA LEU A 239 0.07 8.41 17.01
C LEU A 239 -0.42 8.58 15.56
N ARG A 240 0.38 9.24 14.71
CA ARG A 240 0.04 9.38 13.29
C ARG A 240 -0.07 8.03 12.58
N GLY A 241 0.88 7.12 12.82
CA GLY A 241 0.82 5.77 12.26
C GLY A 241 -0.46 5.02 12.68
N TYR A 242 -0.85 5.16 13.95
CA TYR A 242 -2.11 4.60 14.44
C TYR A 242 -3.32 5.18 13.71
N LEU A 243 -3.41 6.52 13.60
CA LEU A 243 -4.53 7.20 12.97
C LEU A 243 -4.63 6.92 11.46
N ASP A 244 -3.50 6.83 10.76
CA ASP A 244 -3.48 6.49 9.33
C ASP A 244 -3.96 5.06 9.09
N ALA A 245 -3.57 4.11 9.95
CA ALA A 245 -4.05 2.74 9.89
C ALA A 245 -5.56 2.66 10.18
N LEU A 246 -6.04 3.39 11.19
CA LEU A 246 -7.46 3.45 11.52
C LEU A 246 -8.28 4.00 10.35
N ARG A 247 -7.83 5.11 9.76
CA ARG A 247 -8.45 5.72 8.57
C ARG A 247 -8.50 4.73 7.42
N PHE A 248 -7.42 4.00 7.16
CA PHE A 248 -7.41 2.96 6.12
C PHE A 248 -8.49 1.90 6.36
N LEU A 249 -8.63 1.41 7.60
CA LEU A 249 -9.67 0.45 7.95
C LEU A 249 -11.07 1.03 7.74
N GLU A 250 -11.32 2.27 8.18
CA GLU A 250 -12.60 2.96 7.99
C GLU A 250 -12.95 3.14 6.49
N GLU A 251 -11.99 3.58 5.67
CA GLU A 251 -12.16 3.73 4.23
C GLU A 251 -12.52 2.39 3.56
N LYS A 252 -11.86 1.29 3.93
CA LYS A 252 -12.18 -0.05 3.41
C LYS A 252 -13.54 -0.55 3.89
N ALA A 253 -13.93 -0.27 5.14
CA ALA A 253 -15.26 -0.60 5.66
C ALA A 253 -16.37 0.16 4.91
N LEU A 254 -16.15 1.45 4.65
CA LEU A 254 -17.07 2.28 3.87
C LEU A 254 -17.21 1.79 2.43
N GLN A 255 -16.09 1.50 1.76
CA GLN A 255 -16.09 0.95 0.39
C GLN A 255 -16.87 -0.36 0.32
N LYS A 256 -16.72 -1.24 1.31
CA LYS A 256 -17.50 -2.49 1.40
C LYS A 256 -19.00 -2.20 1.51
N SER A 257 -19.41 -1.31 2.42
CA SER A 257 -20.82 -0.95 2.58
C SER A 257 -21.42 -0.33 1.33
N LEU A 258 -20.67 0.54 0.64
CA LEU A 258 -21.10 1.15 -0.63
C LEU A 258 -21.23 0.11 -1.75
N LYS A 259 -20.30 -0.85 -1.85
CA LYS A 259 -20.37 -1.93 -2.85
C LYS A 259 -21.56 -2.86 -2.60
N GLU A 260 -21.84 -3.19 -1.34
CA GLU A 260 -23.02 -3.95 -0.95
C GLU A 260 -24.30 -3.20 -1.32
N LYS A 261 -24.43 -1.93 -0.96
CA LYS A 261 -25.58 -1.08 -1.34
C LYS A 261 -25.72 -0.95 -2.85
N GLY A 262 -24.65 -0.72 -3.59
CA GLY A 262 -24.65 -0.67 -5.06
C GLY A 262 -25.09 -2.00 -5.69
N GLY A 263 -24.67 -3.13 -5.12
CA GLY A 263 -25.15 -4.46 -5.52
C GLY A 263 -26.65 -4.65 -5.24
N TYR A 264 -27.14 -4.23 -4.07
CA TYR A 264 -28.57 -4.25 -3.76
C TYR A 264 -29.38 -3.33 -4.67
N LEU A 265 -28.91 -2.10 -4.91
CA LEU A 265 -29.55 -1.16 -5.82
C LEU A 265 -29.56 -1.69 -7.26
N ALA A 266 -28.45 -2.25 -7.74
CA ALA A 266 -28.41 -2.89 -9.06
C ALA A 266 -29.34 -4.10 -9.14
N LYS A 267 -29.49 -4.87 -8.05
CA LYS A 267 -30.43 -6.00 -7.99
C LYS A 267 -31.89 -5.53 -8.00
N ILE A 268 -32.22 -4.47 -7.26
CA ILE A 268 -33.55 -3.84 -7.23
C ILE A 268 -33.88 -3.21 -8.59
N LEU A 269 -32.95 -2.45 -9.19
CA LEU A 269 -33.13 -1.83 -10.51
C LEU A 269 -33.27 -2.86 -11.64
N ASN A 270 -32.66 -4.04 -11.49
CA ASN A 270 -32.81 -5.15 -12.43
C ASN A 270 -33.96 -6.11 -12.07
N CYS A 271 -34.72 -5.85 -10.99
CA CYS A 271 -35.94 -6.61 -10.72
C CYS A 271 -36.98 -6.29 -11.80
N PHE A 272 -37.56 -7.35 -12.37
CA PHE A 272 -38.52 -7.29 -13.47
C PHE A 272 -39.68 -6.28 -13.26
N PRO A 273 -40.29 -6.17 -12.05
CA PRO A 273 -41.35 -5.19 -11.81
C PRO A 273 -40.86 -3.74 -11.88
N VAL A 274 -39.65 -3.46 -11.38
CA VAL A 274 -39.06 -2.12 -11.39
C VAL A 274 -38.73 -1.70 -12.82
N ARG A 275 -38.19 -2.60 -13.64
CA ARG A 275 -37.99 -2.37 -15.08
C ARG A 275 -39.31 -2.09 -15.80
N ILE A 276 -40.35 -2.89 -15.55
CA ILE A 276 -41.69 -2.66 -16.15
C ILE A 276 -42.22 -1.29 -15.76
N ILE A 277 -42.18 -0.92 -14.48
CA ILE A 277 -42.66 0.39 -14.02
C ILE A 277 -41.83 1.53 -14.64
N SER A 278 -40.50 1.41 -14.71
CA SER A 278 -39.64 2.40 -15.38
C SER A 278 -39.97 2.54 -16.87
N TYR A 279 -40.28 1.45 -17.57
CA TYR A 279 -40.73 1.46 -18.97
C TYR A 279 -42.15 2.02 -19.14
N MET A 280 -43.06 1.74 -18.22
CA MET A 280 -44.43 2.26 -18.22
C MET A 280 -44.53 3.73 -17.82
N MET A 281 -43.54 4.25 -17.08
CA MET A 281 -43.46 5.67 -16.69
C MET A 281 -42.68 6.52 -17.69
N LEU A 282 -41.94 5.91 -18.62
CA LEU A 282 -41.22 6.60 -19.71
C LEU A 282 -42.13 7.45 -20.63
N PRO A 283 -43.36 7.01 -20.99
CA PRO A 283 -44.32 7.85 -21.71
C PRO A 283 -45.04 8.87 -20.83
N CYS A 284 -44.91 8.79 -19.50
CA CYS A 284 -45.58 9.69 -18.55
C CYS A 284 -44.74 10.92 -18.18
N THR A 285 -43.48 11.00 -18.65
CA THR A 285 -42.56 12.12 -18.37
C THR A 285 -42.31 13.04 -19.57
N LEU A 286 -42.84 12.69 -20.75
CA LEU A 286 -42.85 13.55 -21.93
C LEU A 286 -44.30 13.93 -22.25
N PRO A 287 -44.61 15.21 -22.51
CA PRO A 287 -45.95 15.60 -22.93
C PRO A 287 -46.29 14.83 -24.21
N VAL A 288 -47.45 14.18 -24.22
CA VAL A 288 -47.97 13.30 -25.30
C VAL A 288 -47.84 13.96 -26.70
N GLU A 289 -47.80 15.28 -26.73
CA GLU A 289 -47.52 16.14 -27.89
C GLU A 289 -46.21 15.81 -28.61
N SER A 290 -45.17 15.36 -27.88
CA SER A 290 -43.82 15.05 -28.38
C SER A 290 -43.79 13.82 -29.28
N VAL A 291 -44.51 12.76 -28.89
CA VAL A 291 -44.55 11.49 -29.61
C VAL A 291 -45.35 11.64 -30.91
N ILE A 292 -46.44 12.40 -30.86
CA ILE A 292 -47.23 12.76 -32.05
C ILE A 292 -46.40 13.65 -32.99
N PHE A 293 -45.64 14.62 -32.46
CA PHE A 293 -44.79 15.50 -33.26
C PHE A 293 -43.62 14.76 -33.94
N VAL A 294 -42.97 13.82 -33.24
CA VAL A 294 -41.90 12.99 -33.82
C VAL A 294 -42.46 12.03 -34.87
N GLY A 295 -43.63 11.42 -34.63
CA GLY A 295 -44.31 10.58 -35.61
C GLY A 295 -44.68 11.35 -36.88
N GLN A 296 -45.24 12.55 -36.74
CA GLN A 296 -45.58 13.42 -37.88
C GLN A 296 -44.34 13.92 -38.62
N ARG A 297 -43.22 14.15 -37.92
CA ARG A 297 -41.95 14.59 -38.51
C ARG A 297 -41.25 13.49 -39.30
N LEU A 298 -41.37 12.22 -38.86
CA LEU A 298 -40.89 11.06 -39.61
C LEU A 298 -41.71 10.81 -40.89
N LEU A 299 -43.04 10.96 -40.81
CA LEU A 299 -43.94 10.87 -41.97
C LEU A 299 -43.69 11.94 -43.03
N ARG A 300 -43.23 13.14 -42.65
CA ARG A 300 -42.86 14.21 -43.61
C ARG A 300 -41.47 14.03 -44.22
N TRP A 301 -40.62 13.19 -43.64
CA TRP A 301 -39.23 12.99 -44.10
C TRP A 301 -39.12 11.98 -45.23
N PHE A 302 -40.14 11.15 -45.41
CA PHE A 302 -40.27 10.20 -46.52
C PHE A 302 -41.61 10.38 -47.24
N PRO A 303 -41.75 11.43 -48.08
CA PRO A 303 -42.98 11.69 -48.82
C PRO A 303 -43.34 10.57 -49.81
N ASP A 304 -42.36 9.76 -50.26
CA ASP A 304 -42.54 8.72 -51.28
C ASP A 304 -42.69 7.29 -50.69
N MET A 305 -42.71 7.16 -49.35
CA MET A 305 -42.85 5.86 -48.68
C MET A 305 -44.12 5.05 -49.06
N PRO A 306 -45.29 5.68 -49.31
CA PRO A 306 -46.49 4.94 -49.74
C PRO A 306 -46.28 4.25 -51.09
N ASP A 307 -45.63 4.92 -52.02
CA ASP A 307 -45.39 4.43 -53.39
C ASP A 307 -44.33 3.30 -53.40
N ASP A 308 -43.31 3.41 -52.54
CA ASP A 308 -42.31 2.37 -52.33
C ASP A 308 -42.91 1.10 -51.67
N LEU A 309 -43.92 1.26 -50.80
CA LEU A 309 -44.61 0.16 -50.13
C LEU A 309 -45.58 -0.56 -51.08
N GLU A 310 -46.27 0.18 -51.97
CA GLU A 310 -47.08 -0.39 -53.05
C GLU A 310 -46.21 -1.14 -54.07
N TRP A 311 -45.05 -0.60 -54.44
CA TRP A 311 -44.09 -1.28 -55.32
C TRP A 311 -43.55 -2.57 -54.72
N LEU A 312 -43.20 -2.56 -53.42
CA LEU A 312 -42.75 -3.76 -52.69
C LEU A 312 -43.85 -4.82 -52.55
N GLN A 313 -45.10 -4.42 -52.33
CA GLN A 313 -46.24 -5.33 -52.30
C GLN A 313 -46.52 -5.94 -53.68
N TRP A 314 -46.43 -5.15 -54.75
CA TRP A 314 -46.54 -5.64 -56.13
C TRP A 314 -45.42 -6.61 -56.50
N ALA A 315 -44.18 -6.30 -56.13
CA ALA A 315 -43.02 -7.16 -56.37
C ALA A 315 -43.13 -8.49 -55.62
N ALA A 316 -43.55 -8.46 -54.34
CA ALA A 316 -43.82 -9.66 -53.55
C ALA A 316 -44.95 -10.50 -54.16
N TYR A 317 -46.06 -9.90 -54.58
CA TYR A 317 -47.18 -10.62 -55.21
C TYR A 317 -46.77 -11.32 -56.52
N LYS A 318 -45.87 -10.72 -57.31
CA LYS A 318 -45.40 -11.30 -58.58
C LYS A 318 -44.43 -12.47 -58.38
N ILE A 319 -43.60 -12.41 -57.34
CA ILE A 319 -42.65 -13.46 -56.97
C ILE A 319 -43.38 -14.69 -56.38
N PHE A 320 -44.45 -14.47 -55.60
CA PHE A 320 -45.23 -15.56 -55.00
C PHE A 320 -46.23 -16.27 -55.94
N ARG A 321 -46.34 -15.87 -57.21
CA ARG A 321 -47.25 -16.51 -58.19
C ARG A 321 -46.54 -17.26 -59.33
N LEU A 322 -45.21 -17.33 -59.31
CA LEU A 322 -44.39 -18.17 -60.20
C LEU A 322 -43.56 -19.23 -59.44
N ALA A 323 -43.97 -19.54 -58.21
CA ALA A 323 -43.50 -20.69 -57.43
C ALA A 323 -44.71 -21.51 -56.97
#